data_AF-A0A4E0QVQ1-F1
#
_entry.id   AF-A0A4E0QVQ1-F1
#
_cell.length_a   1.000
_cell.length_b   1.000
_cell.length_c   1.000
_cell.angle_alpha   90.00
_cell.angle_beta   90.00
_cell.angle_gamma   90.00
#
_symmetry.space_group_name_H-M   'P 1'
#
loop_
_entity.id
_entity.type
_entity.pdbx_description
1 polymer ?
#
loop_
_entity_poly.entity_id
_entity_poly.type
_entity_poly.pdbx_seq_one_letter_code
_entity_poly.pdbx_strand_id
1 'polypeptide(L)'
;MSLSSVSILRVSVGATKTSSVGSGAGGGLVSSLLRGLRLPVGSSRVLTLEDITPSLEQLRDRLVAKNVAMEIAQRVCDSVADRLVGTSLGAFERVYTRVRSSLEEVCTRVLASGRRVDVLRDTMDARSQGRPYTIVFCGVNGVGKSTNLAKVSDT
;
A
#
# COMPACT_ATOMS: atom_id res chain seq x y z
N MET A 1 3.43 28.07 28.14
CA MET A 1 2.18 28.27 27.36
C MET A 1 2.59 28.60 25.93
N SER A 2 2.85 27.58 25.11
CA SER A 2 3.21 27.74 23.70
C SER A 2 2.08 27.17 22.87
N LEU A 3 1.29 28.08 22.28
CA LEU A 3 0.22 27.77 21.36
C LEU A 3 0.81 27.54 19.97
N SER A 4 0.43 26.40 19.41
CA SER A 4 0.18 26.09 18.01
C SER A 4 0.16 27.27 17.03
N SER A 5 0.83 27.11 15.88
CA SER A 5 0.28 27.32 14.51
C SER A 5 1.42 27.22 13.49
N VAL A 6 1.53 26.09 12.77
CA VAL A 6 1.01 25.92 11.39
C VAL A 6 1.76 26.83 10.39
N SER A 7 2.89 26.34 9.89
CA SER A 7 3.55 26.90 8.70
C SER A 7 2.93 26.29 7.45
N ILE A 8 2.00 27.05 6.86
CA ILE A 8 1.40 26.80 5.54
C ILE A 8 2.48 27.02 4.48
N LEU A 9 2.84 25.95 3.77
CA LEU A 9 3.73 26.02 2.61
C LEU A 9 2.94 26.59 1.42
N ARG A 10 3.34 27.80 0.99
CA ARG A 10 2.71 28.58 -0.07
C ARG A 10 3.26 28.12 -1.43
N VAL A 11 2.42 27.53 -2.29
CA VAL A 11 2.79 27.22 -3.68
C VAL A 11 2.55 28.47 -4.54
N SER A 12 3.63 28.93 -5.18
CA SER A 12 3.67 30.10 -6.06
C SER A 12 3.17 29.74 -7.46
N VAL A 13 2.07 30.35 -7.89
CA VAL A 13 1.54 30.26 -9.26
C VAL A 13 2.27 31.27 -10.14
N GLY A 14 3.10 30.80 -11.06
CA GLY A 14 3.73 31.60 -12.09
C GLY A 14 2.86 31.67 -13.34
N ALA A 15 2.39 32.86 -13.68
CA ALA A 15 1.73 33.18 -14.94
C ALA A 15 2.75 33.76 -15.92
N THR A 16 2.77 33.28 -17.17
CA THR A 16 3.38 33.98 -18.30
C THR A 16 2.51 33.84 -19.55
N LYS A 17 2.31 34.97 -20.21
CA LYS A 17 1.34 35.28 -21.25
C LYS A 17 2.00 35.21 -22.64
N THR A 18 1.26 34.69 -23.62
CA THR A 18 1.24 35.00 -25.07
C THR A 18 2.53 35.00 -25.91
N SER A 19 2.49 34.23 -27.00
CA SER A 19 3.03 34.66 -28.30
C SER A 19 2.20 34.09 -29.45
N SER A 20 1.72 34.99 -30.30
CA SER A 20 0.98 34.80 -31.54
C SER A 20 1.91 34.82 -32.76
N VAL A 21 1.80 33.85 -33.67
CA VAL A 21 2.09 33.88 -35.14
C VAL A 21 1.39 32.62 -35.69
N GLY A 22 0.65 32.51 -36.80
CA GLY A 22 0.56 33.21 -38.07
C GLY A 22 0.48 32.12 -39.16
N SER A 23 -0.64 32.08 -39.87
CA SER A 23 -1.01 31.47 -41.18
C SER A 23 -0.10 30.44 -41.89
N GLY A 24 -0.72 29.37 -42.41
CA GLY A 24 -0.12 28.55 -43.48
C GLY A 24 -1.02 27.39 -43.94
N ALA A 25 -1.62 27.51 -45.11
CA ALA A 25 -2.40 26.48 -45.78
C ALA A 25 -1.52 25.35 -46.35
N GLY A 26 -2.08 24.13 -46.40
CA GLY A 26 -1.59 23.03 -47.25
C GLY A 26 -1.32 21.72 -46.52
N GLY A 27 -2.08 20.66 -46.82
CA GLY A 27 -1.72 19.28 -46.42
C GLY A 27 -2.85 18.30 -46.12
N GLY A 28 -3.94 18.30 -46.90
CA GLY A 28 -5.12 17.43 -46.71
C GLY A 28 -4.96 15.94 -47.07
N LEU A 29 -3.79 15.32 -46.89
CA LEU A 29 -3.59 13.89 -47.20
C LEU A 29 -2.98 13.06 -46.05
N VAL A 30 -2.32 13.71 -45.09
CA VAL A 30 -1.73 13.01 -43.92
C VAL A 30 -2.71 12.87 -42.75
N SER A 31 -3.71 13.77 -42.65
CA SER A 31 -4.72 13.75 -41.58
C SER A 31 -5.75 12.62 -41.72
N SER A 32 -6.00 12.13 -42.93
CA SER A 32 -6.97 11.04 -43.18
C SER A 32 -6.39 9.65 -42.93
N LEU A 33 -5.07 9.47 -43.08
CA LEU A 33 -4.38 8.20 -42.79
C LEU A 33 -4.15 8.01 -41.28
N LEU A 34 -3.90 9.09 -40.54
CA LEU A 34 -3.76 9.05 -39.07
C LEU A 34 -5.10 8.81 -38.34
N ARG A 35 -6.24 8.90 -39.05
CA ARG A 35 -7.58 8.64 -38.49
C ARG A 35 -7.88 7.14 -38.31
N GLY A 36 -7.18 6.27 -39.04
CA GLY A 36 -7.29 4.81 -38.95
C GLY A 36 -6.39 4.19 -37.88
N LEU A 37 -5.34 4.90 -37.44
CA LEU A 37 -4.45 4.47 -36.37
C LEU A 37 -4.91 5.06 -35.03
N ARG A 38 -6.15 4.76 -34.64
CA ARG A 38 -6.73 5.15 -33.37
C ARG A 38 -6.14 4.28 -32.26
N LEU A 39 -4.84 4.50 -31.98
CA LEU A 39 -4.20 4.03 -30.76
C LEU A 39 -5.08 4.49 -29.59
N PRO A 40 -5.46 3.61 -28.66
CA PRO A 40 -6.21 4.02 -27.48
C PRO A 40 -5.30 4.98 -26.71
N VAL A 41 -5.56 6.28 -26.90
CA VAL A 41 -4.94 7.34 -26.11
C VAL A 41 -5.30 7.04 -24.68
N GLY A 42 -4.29 6.68 -23.89
CA GLY A 42 -4.41 6.21 -22.51
C GLY A 42 -5.02 7.26 -21.60
N SER A 43 -6.34 7.37 -21.62
CA SER A 43 -7.08 8.08 -20.59
C SER A 43 -6.96 7.25 -19.32
N SER A 44 -6.15 7.74 -18.38
CA SER A 44 -6.06 7.16 -17.05
C SER A 44 -7.46 7.10 -16.45
N ARG A 45 -7.97 5.89 -16.23
CA ARG A 45 -9.29 5.65 -15.65
C ARG A 45 -9.18 5.76 -14.14
N VAL A 46 -10.01 6.61 -13.53
CA VAL A 46 -10.15 6.67 -12.08
C VAL A 46 -10.94 5.47 -11.60
N LEU A 47 -10.43 4.79 -10.58
CA LEU A 47 -11.08 3.65 -9.97
C LEU A 47 -12.24 4.10 -9.08
N THR A 48 -13.41 3.56 -9.35
CA THR A 48 -14.60 3.69 -8.50
C THR A 48 -14.73 2.47 -7.59
N LEU A 49 -15.54 2.59 -6.53
CA LEU A 49 -15.79 1.47 -5.63
C LEU A 49 -16.42 0.28 -6.37
N GLU A 50 -17.40 0.55 -7.24
CA GLU A 50 -18.12 -0.45 -8.02
C GLU A 50 -17.19 -1.32 -8.90
N ASP A 51 -16.13 -0.71 -9.45
CA ASP A 51 -15.14 -1.40 -10.29
C ASP A 51 -14.29 -2.41 -9.50
N ILE A 52 -14.12 -2.18 -8.19
CA ILE A 52 -13.19 -2.94 -7.34
C ILE A 52 -13.93 -3.97 -6.48
N THR A 53 -15.20 -3.72 -6.12
CA THR A 53 -16.05 -4.62 -5.32
C THR A 53 -15.96 -6.11 -5.72
N PRO A 54 -16.15 -6.51 -6.99
CA PRO A 54 -16.12 -7.93 -7.36
C PRO A 54 -14.73 -8.55 -7.16
N SER A 55 -13.67 -7.76 -7.27
CA SER A 55 -12.30 -8.22 -7.02
C SER A 55 -12.01 -8.38 -5.52
N LEU A 56 -12.57 -7.50 -4.68
CA LEU A 56 -12.42 -7.55 -3.22
C LEU A 56 -13.20 -8.71 -2.59
N GLU A 57 -14.39 -9.03 -3.10
CA GLU A 57 -15.17 -10.18 -2.63
C GLU A 57 -14.42 -11.50 -2.89
N GLN A 58 -13.93 -11.69 -4.13
CA GLN A 58 -13.11 -12.85 -4.46
C GLN A 58 -11.83 -12.92 -3.62
N LEU A 59 -11.24 -11.77 -3.31
CA LEU A 59 -10.05 -11.70 -2.47
C LEU A 59 -10.36 -12.11 -1.03
N ARG A 60 -11.46 -11.61 -0.45
CA ARG A 60 -11.92 -11.97 0.90
C ARG A 60 -12.10 -13.49 1.02
N ASP A 61 -12.81 -14.09 0.07
CA ASP A 61 -13.09 -15.52 0.10
C ASP A 61 -11.79 -16.36 0.00
N ARG A 62 -10.82 -15.90 -0.81
CA ARG A 62 -9.48 -16.50 -0.89
C ARG A 62 -8.69 -16.36 0.40
N LEU A 63 -8.80 -15.24 1.12
CA LEU A 63 -8.13 -15.04 2.41
C LEU A 63 -8.71 -15.98 3.47
N VAL A 64 -10.04 -16.09 3.54
CA VAL A 64 -10.72 -17.01 4.46
C VAL A 64 -10.36 -18.46 4.16
N ALA A 65 -10.33 -18.85 2.89
CA ALA A 65 -9.90 -20.18 2.47
C ALA A 65 -8.43 -20.50 2.85
N LYS A 66 -7.61 -19.48 3.12
CA LYS A 66 -6.21 -19.61 3.57
C LYS A 66 -6.06 -19.47 5.09
N ASN A 67 -7.10 -19.75 5.87
CA ASN A 67 -7.11 -19.69 7.33
C ASN A 67 -6.92 -18.28 7.90
N VAL A 68 -7.26 -17.23 7.15
CA VAL A 68 -7.34 -15.88 7.72
C VAL A 68 -8.71 -15.71 8.38
N ALA A 69 -8.74 -15.18 9.60
CA ALA A 69 -9.98 -14.88 10.29
C ALA A 69 -10.85 -13.91 9.45
N MET A 70 -12.16 -14.16 9.38
CA MET A 70 -13.11 -13.36 8.59
C MET A 70 -12.98 -11.86 8.86
N GLU A 71 -12.90 -11.49 10.14
CA GLU A 71 -12.77 -10.09 10.56
C GLU A 71 -11.48 -9.44 10.03
N ILE A 72 -10.37 -10.18 10.02
CA ILE A 72 -9.09 -9.70 9.49
C ILE A 72 -9.14 -9.60 7.97
N ALA A 73 -9.74 -10.58 7.30
CA ALA A 73 -9.92 -10.55 5.85
C ALA A 73 -10.75 -9.33 5.43
N GLN A 74 -11.83 -9.02 6.15
CA GLN A 74 -12.65 -7.83 5.89
C GLN A 74 -11.85 -6.55 6.07
N ARG A 75 -11.16 -6.38 7.21
CA ARG A 75 -10.32 -5.19 7.49
C ARG A 75 -9.24 -4.97 6.43
N VAL A 76 -8.65 -6.05 5.90
CA VAL A 76 -7.67 -5.98 4.82
C VAL A 76 -8.33 -5.51 3.52
N CYS A 77 -9.49 -6.06 3.15
CA CYS A 77 -10.22 -5.62 1.96
C CYS A 77 -10.66 -4.15 2.04
N ASP A 78 -11.15 -3.70 3.20
CA ASP A 78 -11.52 -2.30 3.43
C ASP A 78 -10.30 -1.37 3.28
N SER A 79 -9.17 -1.75 3.89
CA SER A 79 -7.90 -1.00 3.78
C SER A 79 -7.37 -0.93 2.33
N VAL A 80 -7.66 -1.94 1.51
CA VAL A 80 -7.33 -1.94 0.08
C VAL A 80 -8.31 -1.08 -0.70
N ALA A 81 -9.61 -1.12 -0.40
CA ALA A 81 -10.62 -0.28 -1.03
C ALA A 81 -10.30 1.21 -0.85
N ASP A 82 -10.03 1.64 0.38
CA ASP A 82 -9.69 3.02 0.73
C ASP A 82 -8.47 3.56 -0.02
N ARG A 83 -7.51 2.67 -0.35
CA ARG A 83 -6.30 3.03 -1.11
C ARG A 83 -6.53 3.15 -2.60
N LEU A 84 -7.50 2.42 -3.13
CA LEU A 84 -7.70 2.27 -4.56
C LEU A 84 -8.76 3.21 -5.09
N VAL A 85 -9.80 3.50 -4.31
CA VAL A 85 -10.86 4.45 -4.69
C VAL A 85 -10.25 5.83 -4.92
N GLY A 86 -10.56 6.43 -6.07
CA GLY A 86 -10.03 7.75 -6.45
C GLY A 86 -8.60 7.73 -7.00
N THR A 87 -7.94 6.57 -7.07
CA THR A 87 -6.65 6.44 -7.75
C THR A 87 -6.83 6.19 -9.23
N SER A 88 -5.92 6.77 -10.02
CA SER A 88 -5.94 6.71 -11.47
C SER A 88 -5.07 5.55 -11.96
N LEU A 89 -5.63 4.64 -12.75
CA LEU A 89 -4.87 3.51 -13.32
C LEU A 89 -3.92 3.98 -14.43
N GLY A 90 -2.73 3.37 -14.50
CA GLY A 90 -1.84 3.56 -15.64
C GLY A 90 -2.49 3.08 -16.96
N ALA A 91 -2.09 3.66 -18.09
CA ALA A 91 -2.69 3.37 -19.40
C ALA A 91 -2.71 1.88 -19.80
N PHE A 92 -1.78 1.08 -19.25
CA PHE A 92 -1.67 -0.36 -19.49
C PHE A 92 -1.84 -1.21 -18.22
N GLU A 93 -2.23 -0.60 -17.10
CA GLU A 93 -2.38 -1.28 -15.83
C GLU A 93 -3.77 -1.91 -15.69
N ARG A 94 -3.82 -3.18 -15.28
CA ARG A 94 -5.08 -3.87 -15.00
C ARG A 94 -5.50 -3.65 -13.55
N VAL A 95 -6.81 -3.53 -13.31
CA VAL A 95 -7.42 -3.44 -11.97
C VAL A 95 -6.87 -4.53 -11.04
N TYR A 96 -6.80 -5.77 -11.51
CA TYR A 96 -6.28 -6.90 -10.72
C TYR A 96 -4.83 -6.71 -10.26
N THR A 97 -3.96 -6.21 -11.14
CA THR A 97 -2.55 -5.96 -10.80
C THR A 97 -2.44 -4.88 -9.72
N ARG A 98 -3.22 -3.81 -9.86
CA ARG A 98 -3.26 -2.71 -8.90
C ARG A 98 -3.78 -3.17 -7.54
N VAL A 99 -4.85 -3.96 -7.52
CA VAL A 99 -5.41 -4.58 -6.29
C VAL A 99 -4.38 -5.47 -5.61
N ARG A 100 -3.69 -6.32 -6.37
CA ARG A 100 -2.66 -7.22 -5.82
C ARG A 100 -1.50 -6.44 -5.18
N SER A 101 -1.01 -5.39 -5.84
CA SER A 101 0.06 -4.54 -5.31
C SER A 101 -0.39 -3.81 -4.03
N SER A 102 -1.61 -3.26 -4.02
CA SER A 102 -2.15 -2.61 -2.81
C SER A 102 -2.36 -3.60 -1.66
N LEU A 103 -2.77 -4.83 -1.96
CA LEU A 103 -2.89 -5.90 -0.97
C LEU A 103 -1.53 -6.23 -0.34
N GLU A 104 -0.48 -6.35 -1.15
CA GLU A 104 0.87 -6.64 -0.67
C GLU A 104 1.34 -5.55 0.32
N GLU A 105 1.17 -4.27 -0.02
CA GLU A 105 1.49 -3.17 0.89
C GLU A 105 0.72 -3.22 2.21
N VAL A 106 -0.58 -3.52 2.15
CA VAL A 106 -1.44 -3.64 3.34
C VAL A 106 -0.99 -4.81 4.20
N CYS A 107 -0.73 -5.97 3.60
CA CYS A 107 -0.24 -7.16 4.30
C CYS A 107 1.13 -6.91 4.94
N THR A 108 2.07 -6.29 4.22
CA THR A 108 3.38 -5.93 4.78
C THR A 108 3.22 -5.01 5.96
N ARG A 109 2.33 -4.01 5.89
CA ARG A 109 2.06 -3.11 7.01
C ARG A 109 1.48 -3.84 8.21
N VAL A 110 0.49 -4.71 8.00
CA VAL A 110 -0.14 -5.48 9.08
C VAL A 110 0.88 -6.38 9.75
N LEU A 111 1.69 -7.11 8.99
CA LEU A 111 2.70 -8.03 9.50
C LEU A 111 3.92 -7.31 10.12
N ALA A 112 4.33 -6.17 9.56
CA ALA A 112 5.48 -5.41 10.04
C ALA A 112 5.14 -4.42 11.16
N SER A 113 3.87 -4.30 11.56
CA SER A 113 3.43 -3.35 12.61
C SER A 113 3.95 -3.66 14.03
N GLY A 114 4.86 -4.63 14.18
CA GLY A 114 5.53 -4.93 15.43
C GLY A 114 6.58 -3.90 15.84
N ARG A 115 6.68 -3.62 17.14
CA ARG A 115 7.88 -2.98 17.71
C ARG A 115 9.11 -3.82 17.37
N ARG A 116 10.23 -3.18 17.04
CA ARG A 116 11.51 -3.88 16.98
C ARG A 116 11.84 -4.37 18.39
N VAL A 117 12.08 -5.67 18.51
CA VAL A 117 12.54 -6.32 19.75
C VAL A 117 13.96 -6.80 19.47
N ASP A 118 14.93 -6.22 20.18
CA ASP A 118 16.34 -6.62 20.11
C ASP A 118 16.73 -7.19 21.47
N VAL A 119 16.61 -8.52 21.57
CA VAL A 119 16.86 -9.25 22.82
C VAL A 119 18.31 -9.12 23.28
N LEU A 120 19.28 -9.02 22.36
CA LEU A 120 20.70 -8.91 22.72
C LEU A 120 21.00 -7.54 23.33
N ARG A 121 20.47 -6.48 22.72
CA ARG A 121 20.61 -5.14 23.30
C ARG A 121 19.94 -5.04 24.67
N ASP A 122 18.70 -5.52 24.78
CA ASP A 122 17.95 -5.45 26.03
C ASP A 122 18.59 -6.27 27.16
N THR A 123 19.21 -7.42 26.84
CA THR A 123 19.95 -8.25 27.81
C THR A 123 21.26 -7.60 28.27
N MET A 124 22.00 -6.94 27.38
CA MET A 124 23.22 -6.19 27.74
C MET A 124 22.89 -5.00 28.64
N ASP A 125 21.84 -4.26 28.33
CA ASP A 125 21.38 -3.13 29.14
C ASP A 125 20.95 -3.61 30.53
N ALA A 126 20.20 -4.72 30.64
CA ALA A 126 19.84 -5.33 31.92
C ALA A 126 21.07 -5.80 32.72
N ARG A 127 22.06 -6.42 32.06
CA ARG A 127 23.33 -6.82 32.68
C ARG A 127 24.08 -5.62 33.24
N SER A 128 24.16 -4.50 32.50
CA SER A 128 24.83 -3.27 32.97
C SER A 128 24.17 -2.68 34.22
N GLN A 129 22.87 -2.89 34.38
CA GLN A 129 22.07 -2.48 35.52
C GLN A 129 22.12 -3.51 36.68
N GLY A 130 22.89 -4.59 36.54
CA GLY A 130 23.01 -5.64 37.56
C GLY A 130 21.73 -6.46 37.77
N ARG A 131 20.80 -6.45 36.80
CA ARG A 131 19.52 -7.17 36.90
C ARG A 131 19.42 -8.29 35.85
N PRO A 132 18.77 -9.43 36.16
CA PRO A 132 18.51 -10.46 35.17
C PRO A 132 17.49 -9.98 34.14
N TYR A 133 17.66 -10.43 32.89
CA TYR A 133 16.67 -10.26 31.83
C TYR A 133 15.78 -11.50 31.75
N THR A 134 14.47 -11.34 31.92
CA THR A 134 13.50 -12.45 31.98
C THR A 134 12.52 -12.38 30.81
N ILE A 135 12.41 -13.48 30.06
CA ILE A 135 11.43 -13.65 28.98
C ILE A 135 10.42 -14.72 29.41
N VAL A 136 9.13 -14.45 29.23
CA VAL A 136 8.04 -15.40 29.55
C VAL A 136 7.33 -15.82 28.27
N PHE A 137 7.25 -17.14 28.03
CA PHE A 137 6.53 -17.72 26.89
C PHE A 137 5.13 -18.15 27.32
N CYS A 138 4.10 -17.42 26.87
CA CYS A 138 2.70 -17.70 27.16
C CYS A 138 1.95 -18.20 25.91
N GLY A 139 0.90 -19.01 26.09
CA GLY A 139 0.08 -19.54 24.99
C GLY A 139 -0.71 -20.79 25.39
N VAL A 140 -1.68 -21.19 24.56
CA VAL A 140 -2.53 -22.37 24.81
C VAL A 140 -1.74 -23.70 24.78
N ASN A 141 -2.37 -24.81 25.17
CA ASN A 141 -1.73 -26.12 25.17
C ASN A 141 -1.43 -26.59 23.73
N GLY A 142 -0.29 -27.25 23.52
CA GLY A 142 0.07 -27.85 22.21
C GLY A 142 0.73 -26.94 21.17
N VAL A 143 0.93 -25.64 21.43
CA VAL A 143 1.54 -24.70 20.45
C VAL A 143 3.09 -24.72 20.39
N GLY A 144 3.75 -25.60 21.15
CA GLY A 144 5.21 -25.75 21.11
C GLY A 144 6.03 -24.77 21.97
N LYS A 145 5.47 -24.21 23.05
CA LYS A 145 6.16 -23.25 23.94
C LYS A 145 7.54 -23.74 24.42
N SER A 146 7.61 -24.95 25.00
CA SER A 146 8.88 -25.51 25.51
C SER A 146 9.88 -25.78 24.39
N THR A 147 9.40 -26.24 23.23
CA THR A 147 10.25 -26.50 22.06
C THR A 147 10.84 -25.22 21.47
N ASN A 148 10.07 -24.14 21.41
CA ASN A 148 10.59 -22.85 20.96
C ASN A 148 11.49 -22.19 22.01
N LEU A 149 11.21 -22.35 23.31
CA LEU A 149 12.11 -21.91 24.37
C LEU A 149 13.49 -22.56 24.22
N ALA A 150 13.55 -23.88 24.02
CA ALA A 150 14.81 -24.60 23.84
C ALA A 150 15.66 -24.05 22.68
N LYS A 151 15.02 -23.69 21.56
CA LYS A 151 15.71 -23.07 20.40
C LYS A 151 16.29 -21.70 20.75
N VAL A 152 15.55 -20.91 21.51
CA VAL A 152 15.98 -19.56 21.91
C VAL A 152 17.09 -19.62 22.96
N SER A 153 17.12 -20.62 23.84
CA SER A 153 18.19 -20.79 24.83
C SER A 153 19.50 -21.35 24.26
N ASP A 154 19.43 -22.03 23.10
CA ASP A 154 20.60 -22.60 22.42
C ASP A 154 21.37 -21.58 21.58
N THR A 155 20.77 -20.40 21.32
CA THR A 155 21.38 -19.27 20.61
C THR A 155 22.09 -18.33 21.58
#